data_AF-A0A4Y7JD20-F1
#
_entry.id   AF-A0A4Y7JD20-F1
#
_cell.length_a   1.000
_cell.length_b   1.000
_cell.length_c   1.000
_cell.angle_alpha   90.00
_cell.angle_beta   90.00
_cell.angle_gamma   90.00
#
_symmetry.space_group_name_H-M   'P 1'
#
loop_
_entity.id
_entity.type
_entity.pdbx_description
1 polymer ?
#
loop_
_entity_poly.entity_id
_entity_poly.type
_entity_poly.pdbx_seq_one_letter_code
_entity_poly.pdbx_strand_id
1 'polypeptide(L)'
;MGSSDRVDGFTAPYNFSVVESGVYRCSFPDSSNFSFIQTLNLRSILCLCPDPYPEESLRFLQSKNIKLFQFGFQGTKEPSAVSKDMITEALEVLLDVRNHPILIHCKHGKHRTGCVVGCYRKVKNWCFPCVLQEYQHFAGAKARPTDIKFIENYDASSLRQSGNDLECNYVVQGRKRGSKVATHHLEGLNWEILVVDEPIANAFCIPGGKIVVFTGLLNVFRTDAEIATVLAHEV
;
A
#
# COMPACT_ATOMS: atom_id res chain seq x y z
N MET A 1 -24.81 -33.71 -12.79
CA MET A 1 -23.65 -33.51 -11.91
C MET A 1 -23.19 -32.09 -12.13
N GLY A 2 -23.48 -31.21 -11.18
CA GLY A 2 -23.21 -29.78 -11.30
C GLY A 2 -21.71 -29.52 -11.33
N SER A 3 -21.26 -28.86 -12.38
CA SER A 3 -19.98 -28.18 -12.46
C SER A 3 -19.90 -27.20 -11.29
N SER A 4 -19.02 -27.50 -10.33
CA SER A 4 -18.57 -26.53 -9.34
C SER A 4 -17.73 -25.49 -10.08
N ASP A 5 -18.39 -24.48 -10.65
CA ASP A 5 -17.75 -23.24 -11.05
C ASP A 5 -17.14 -22.65 -9.78
N ARG A 6 -15.83 -22.88 -9.58
CA ARG A 6 -15.06 -22.14 -8.59
C ARG A 6 -15.14 -20.69 -9.04
N VAL A 7 -15.81 -19.86 -8.25
CA VAL A 7 -15.62 -18.42 -8.34
C VAL A 7 -14.15 -18.20 -8.01
N ASP A 8 -13.32 -17.97 -9.03
CA ASP A 8 -11.92 -17.62 -8.83
C ASP A 8 -11.88 -16.25 -8.12
N GLY A 9 -11.89 -16.29 -6.79
CA GLY A 9 -11.88 -15.11 -5.95
C GLY A 9 -10.62 -14.30 -6.17
N PHE A 10 -10.76 -12.98 -6.23
CA PHE A 10 -9.63 -12.05 -6.23
C PHE A 10 -9.07 -11.94 -4.80
N THR A 11 -8.18 -12.86 -4.43
CA THR A 11 -7.56 -12.85 -3.09
C THR A 11 -6.40 -11.87 -3.05
N ALA A 12 -6.60 -10.74 -2.34
CA ALA A 12 -5.51 -9.79 -2.10
C ALA A 12 -4.41 -10.43 -1.24
N PRO A 13 -3.12 -10.12 -1.48
CA PRO A 13 -2.06 -10.56 -0.59
C PRO A 13 -2.28 -10.03 0.83
N TYR A 14 -1.81 -10.77 1.82
CA TYR A 14 -1.91 -10.33 3.21
C TYR A 14 -1.29 -8.93 3.40
N ASN A 15 -1.92 -8.11 4.25
CA ASN A 15 -1.47 -6.75 4.54
C ASN A 15 -1.42 -5.82 3.31
N PHE A 16 -2.22 -6.11 2.27
CA PHE A 16 -2.36 -5.25 1.10
C PHE A 16 -3.04 -3.92 1.46
N SER A 17 -2.53 -2.82 0.91
CA SER A 17 -3.18 -1.51 0.96
C SER A 17 -2.65 -0.60 -0.15
N VAL A 18 -3.46 0.39 -0.51
CA VAL A 18 -3.01 1.57 -1.25
C VAL A 18 -2.20 2.45 -0.30
N VAL A 19 -1.06 2.98 -0.77
CA VAL A 19 -0.26 3.99 -0.08
C VAL A 19 -0.56 5.36 -0.67
N GLU A 20 -0.52 5.46 -2.00
CA GLU A 20 -0.92 6.63 -2.77
C GLU A 20 -1.45 6.13 -4.11
N SER A 21 -2.14 6.96 -4.89
CA SER A 21 -2.51 6.61 -6.26
C SER A 21 -1.27 6.12 -7.05
N GLY A 22 -1.34 4.88 -7.54
CA GLY A 22 -0.22 4.24 -8.24
C GLY A 22 0.85 3.62 -7.35
N VAL A 23 0.75 3.72 -6.02
CA VAL A 23 1.68 3.11 -5.06
C VAL A 23 0.94 2.19 -4.11
N TYR A 24 1.31 0.91 -4.10
CA TYR A 24 0.69 -0.12 -3.29
C TYR A 24 1.71 -0.77 -2.34
N ARG A 25 1.22 -1.37 -1.27
CA ARG A 25 2.02 -2.17 -0.33
C ARG A 25 1.36 -3.52 -0.08
N CYS A 26 2.15 -4.56 0.24
CA CYS A 26 1.64 -5.82 0.79
C CYS A 26 2.71 -6.69 1.47
N SER A 27 2.31 -7.87 1.95
CA SER A 27 3.22 -8.99 2.26
C SER A 27 3.74 -9.67 1.01
N PHE A 28 4.54 -10.72 1.18
CA PHE A 28 5.03 -11.48 0.03
C PHE A 28 3.84 -12.11 -0.70
N PRO A 29 3.63 -11.82 -1.99
CA PRO A 29 2.55 -12.40 -2.75
C PRO A 29 2.88 -13.83 -3.19
N ASP A 30 1.90 -14.72 -3.12
CA ASP A 30 1.98 -16.06 -3.67
C ASP A 30 1.07 -16.21 -4.91
N SER A 31 1.06 -17.42 -5.49
CA SER A 31 0.30 -17.69 -6.72
C SER A 31 -1.21 -17.51 -6.57
N SER A 32 -1.76 -17.63 -5.36
CA SER A 32 -3.18 -17.35 -5.11
C SER A 32 -3.53 -15.87 -5.28
N ASN A 33 -2.54 -14.97 -5.18
CA ASN A 33 -2.75 -13.53 -5.30
C ASN A 33 -2.55 -13.00 -6.72
N PHE A 34 -2.11 -13.82 -7.68
CA PHE A 34 -1.74 -13.34 -9.02
C PHE A 34 -2.93 -12.76 -9.79
N SER A 35 -4.12 -13.34 -9.60
CA SER A 35 -5.38 -12.82 -10.17
C SER A 35 -5.66 -11.39 -9.67
N PHE A 36 -5.52 -11.16 -8.37
CA PHE A 36 -5.68 -9.84 -7.76
C PHE A 36 -4.59 -8.87 -8.23
N ILE A 37 -3.32 -9.26 -8.20
CA ILE A 37 -2.20 -8.40 -8.62
C ILE A 37 -2.33 -7.97 -10.07
N GLN A 38 -2.89 -8.84 -10.93
CA GLN A 38 -3.16 -8.50 -12.32
C GLN A 38 -4.15 -7.34 -12.45
N THR A 39 -5.12 -7.18 -11.54
CA THR A 39 -6.10 -6.08 -11.61
C THR A 39 -5.47 -4.70 -11.37
N LEU A 40 -4.33 -4.66 -10.67
CA LEU A 40 -3.60 -3.43 -10.37
C LEU A 40 -2.83 -2.86 -11.57
N ASN A 41 -2.68 -3.64 -12.65
CA ASN A 41 -1.92 -3.27 -13.86
C ASN A 41 -0.53 -2.70 -13.53
N LEU A 42 0.20 -3.41 -12.65
CA LEU A 42 1.50 -2.97 -12.19
C LEU A 42 2.50 -2.87 -13.33
N ARG A 43 3.35 -1.85 -13.25
CA ARG A 43 4.54 -1.71 -14.10
C ARG A 43 5.77 -2.26 -13.40
N SER A 44 5.82 -2.16 -12.08
CA SER A 44 6.95 -2.65 -11.31
C SER A 44 6.60 -3.16 -9.93
N ILE A 45 7.50 -3.97 -9.37
CA ILE A 45 7.46 -4.45 -8.00
C ILE A 45 8.79 -4.10 -7.33
N LEU A 46 8.69 -3.59 -6.11
CA LEU A 46 9.82 -3.31 -5.22
C LEU A 46 9.84 -4.35 -4.09
N CYS A 47 10.77 -5.32 -4.21
CA CYS A 47 10.96 -6.40 -3.26
C CYS A 47 12.07 -6.06 -2.27
N LEU A 48 11.75 -6.11 -0.98
CA LEU A 48 12.68 -5.83 0.12
C LEU A 48 13.18 -7.14 0.78
N CYS A 49 13.10 -8.29 0.10
CA CYS A 49 13.59 -9.56 0.60
C CYS A 49 15.02 -9.86 0.10
N PRO A 50 15.93 -10.35 0.96
CA PRO A 50 17.26 -10.79 0.54
C PRO A 50 17.23 -12.11 -0.21
N ASP A 51 16.20 -12.93 0.02
CA ASP A 51 16.05 -14.25 -0.59
C ASP A 51 15.79 -14.12 -2.11
N PRO A 52 16.31 -15.04 -2.93
CA PRO A 52 15.98 -15.09 -4.35
C PRO A 52 14.47 -15.14 -4.58
N TYR A 53 14.00 -14.42 -5.60
CA TYR A 53 12.58 -14.41 -5.94
C TYR A 53 12.15 -15.79 -6.49
N PRO A 54 11.02 -16.37 -6.04
CA PRO A 54 10.57 -17.69 -6.50
C PRO A 54 10.37 -17.74 -8.02
N GLU A 55 10.72 -18.86 -8.65
CA GLU A 55 10.62 -19.02 -10.10
C GLU A 55 9.21 -18.81 -10.65
N GLU A 56 8.20 -19.32 -9.94
CA GLU A 56 6.79 -19.17 -10.35
C GLU A 56 6.39 -17.70 -10.40
N SER A 57 6.75 -16.93 -9.37
CA SER A 57 6.52 -15.49 -9.32
C SER A 57 7.31 -14.77 -10.41
N LEU A 58 8.56 -15.14 -10.68
CA LEU A 58 9.35 -14.57 -11.78
C LEU A 58 8.69 -14.79 -13.15
N ARG A 59 8.16 -16.00 -13.42
CA ARG A 59 7.44 -16.30 -14.66
C ARG A 59 6.19 -15.43 -14.79
N PHE A 60 5.45 -15.24 -13.70
CA PHE A 60 4.30 -14.33 -13.66
C PHE A 60 4.72 -12.90 -14.02
N LEU A 61 5.76 -12.35 -13.37
CA LEU A 61 6.25 -11.00 -13.66
C LEU A 61 6.68 -10.84 -15.13
N GLN A 62 7.39 -11.83 -15.68
CA GLN A 62 7.80 -11.84 -17.08
C GLN A 62 6.59 -11.85 -18.03
N SER A 63 5.58 -12.70 -17.76
CA SER A 63 4.38 -12.80 -18.58
C SER A 63 3.55 -11.50 -18.63
N LYS A 64 3.65 -10.68 -17.56
CA LYS A 64 2.95 -9.40 -17.43
C LYS A 64 3.84 -8.19 -17.70
N ASN A 65 5.10 -8.41 -18.09
CA ASN A 65 6.10 -7.37 -18.31
C ASN A 65 6.29 -6.44 -17.09
N ILE A 66 6.25 -7.01 -15.88
CA ILE A 66 6.44 -6.30 -14.62
C ILE A 66 7.92 -6.29 -14.27
N LYS A 67 8.51 -5.11 -14.09
CA LYS A 67 9.91 -4.94 -13.69
C LYS A 67 10.09 -5.21 -12.20
N LEU A 68 11.04 -6.07 -11.82
CA LEU A 68 11.39 -6.33 -10.43
C LEU A 68 12.61 -5.48 -10.01
N PHE A 69 12.45 -4.71 -8.94
CA PHE A 69 13.52 -4.05 -8.21
C PHE A 69 13.72 -4.78 -6.88
N GLN A 70 14.89 -5.39 -6.66
CA GLN A 70 15.14 -6.18 -5.45
C GLN A 70 16.27 -5.59 -4.62
N PHE A 71 15.94 -5.22 -3.38
CA PHE A 71 16.87 -4.71 -2.38
C PHE A 71 16.97 -5.72 -1.22
N GLY A 72 18.10 -6.41 -1.14
CA GLY A 72 18.29 -7.50 -0.18
C GLY A 72 18.70 -7.01 1.21
N PHE A 73 17.74 -6.85 2.13
CA PHE A 73 18.04 -6.52 3.53
C PHE A 73 18.53 -7.76 4.26
N GLN A 74 19.85 -7.86 4.53
CA GLN A 74 20.38 -8.93 5.38
C GLN A 74 19.86 -8.73 6.81
N GLY A 75 19.01 -9.65 7.26
CA GLY A 75 18.55 -9.69 8.63
C GLY A 75 19.58 -10.36 9.53
N THR A 76 20.57 -9.61 10.03
CA THR A 76 21.40 -10.07 11.15
C THR A 76 20.79 -9.59 12.47
N LYS A 77 20.85 -10.47 13.47
CA LYS A 77 20.42 -10.21 14.85
C LYS A 77 21.35 -9.14 15.43
N GLU A 78 20.97 -7.85 15.37
CA GLU A 78 21.43 -6.65 16.14
C GLU A 78 20.93 -5.36 15.39
N PRO A 79 20.81 -4.18 16.05
CA PRO A 79 19.67 -3.26 15.86
C PRO A 79 19.86 -2.18 14.77
N SER A 80 19.90 -2.57 13.51
CA SER A 80 19.54 -1.70 12.36
C SER A 80 19.53 -2.50 11.06
N ALA A 81 18.62 -3.48 10.94
CA ALA A 81 18.46 -4.35 9.75
C ALA A 81 18.04 -3.62 8.44
N VAL A 82 18.09 -2.28 8.43
CA VAL A 82 17.70 -1.39 7.34
C VAL A 82 18.76 -0.30 7.24
N SER A 83 19.61 -0.35 6.21
CA SER A 83 20.60 0.69 5.98
C SER A 83 19.93 1.93 5.38
N LYS A 84 20.41 3.13 5.76
CA LYS A 84 19.92 4.41 5.25
C LYS A 84 20.05 4.47 3.72
N ASP A 85 21.17 4.01 3.19
CA ASP A 85 21.48 4.07 1.76
C ASP A 85 20.50 3.22 0.96
N MET A 86 20.22 1.99 1.40
CA MET A 86 19.25 1.11 0.72
C MET A 86 17.82 1.67 0.76
N ILE A 87 17.40 2.29 1.87
CA ILE A 87 16.10 2.96 1.91
C ILE A 87 16.07 4.12 0.92
N THR A 88 17.18 4.87 0.81
CA THR A 88 17.28 6.00 -0.11
C THR A 88 17.18 5.53 -1.56
N GLU A 89 17.90 4.46 -1.95
CA GLU A 89 17.77 3.84 -3.28
C GLU A 89 16.36 3.31 -3.55
N ALA A 90 15.73 2.66 -2.57
CA ALA A 90 14.35 2.19 -2.70
C ALA A 90 13.37 3.37 -2.88
N LEU A 91 13.60 4.48 -2.18
CA LEU A 91 12.80 5.70 -2.32
C LEU A 91 13.02 6.37 -3.69
N GLU A 92 14.23 6.37 -4.24
CA GLU A 92 14.49 6.87 -5.58
C GLU A 92 13.68 6.10 -6.64
N VAL A 93 13.65 4.77 -6.54
CA VAL A 93 12.79 3.93 -7.40
C VAL A 93 11.32 4.27 -7.21
N LEU A 94 10.90 4.48 -5.97
CA LEU A 94 9.51 4.76 -5.62
C LEU A 94 9.05 6.16 -6.05
N LEU A 95 9.95 7.16 -6.05
CA LEU A 95 9.68 8.53 -6.45
C LEU A 95 9.68 8.70 -7.98
N ASP A 96 10.31 7.80 -8.72
CA ASP A 96 10.27 7.80 -10.18
C ASP A 96 8.91 7.30 -10.70
N VAL A 97 8.07 8.25 -11.12
CA VAL A 97 6.74 8.01 -11.68
C VAL A 97 6.74 7.09 -12.90
N ARG A 98 7.87 6.92 -13.59
CA ARG A 98 7.98 5.99 -14.73
C ARG A 98 7.90 4.53 -14.30
N ASN A 99 8.06 4.24 -13.00
CA ASN A 99 7.93 2.91 -12.42
C ASN A 99 6.49 2.59 -12.00
N HIS A 100 5.56 3.56 -12.05
CA HIS A 100 4.20 3.42 -11.54
C HIS A 100 3.26 2.81 -12.59
N PRO A 101 2.23 2.04 -12.19
CA PRO A 101 1.89 1.65 -10.82
C PRO A 101 2.89 0.64 -10.21
N ILE A 102 3.25 0.84 -8.94
CA ILE A 102 4.31 0.09 -8.25
C ILE A 102 3.79 -0.56 -6.96
N LEU A 103 4.17 -1.83 -6.73
CA LEU A 103 3.85 -2.57 -5.51
C LEU A 103 5.10 -2.81 -4.67
N ILE A 104 5.08 -2.38 -3.41
CA ILE A 104 6.16 -2.57 -2.44
C ILE A 104 5.84 -3.77 -1.55
N HIS A 105 6.76 -4.72 -1.40
CA HIS A 105 6.56 -5.81 -0.45
C HIS A 105 7.84 -6.29 0.22
N CYS A 106 7.65 -6.94 1.36
CA CYS A 106 8.65 -7.76 2.03
C CYS A 106 7.97 -9.07 2.48
N LYS A 107 8.57 -9.86 3.38
CA LYS A 107 7.95 -11.12 3.84
C LYS A 107 6.52 -10.95 4.39
N HIS A 108 6.30 -9.97 5.26
CA HIS A 108 5.00 -9.75 5.93
C HIS A 108 4.39 -8.36 5.67
N GLY A 109 5.05 -7.50 4.91
CA GLY A 109 4.59 -6.14 4.65
C GLY A 109 4.58 -5.22 5.88
N LYS A 110 5.35 -5.54 6.94
CA LYS A 110 5.33 -4.83 8.24
C LYS A 110 6.55 -3.94 8.44
N HIS A 111 7.70 -4.53 8.73
CA HIS A 111 8.92 -3.83 9.15
C HIS A 111 9.60 -3.09 7.99
N ARG A 112 10.24 -3.82 7.07
CA ARG A 112 10.97 -3.23 5.92
C ARG A 112 10.05 -2.37 5.05
N THR A 113 8.90 -2.91 4.66
CA THR A 113 7.87 -2.16 3.92
C THR A 113 7.40 -0.94 4.71
N GLY A 114 7.19 -1.07 6.01
CA GLY A 114 6.79 0.05 6.87
C GLY A 114 7.86 1.14 6.99
N CYS A 115 9.14 0.79 7.04
CA CYS A 115 10.24 1.76 7.02
C CYS A 115 10.28 2.51 5.69
N VAL A 116 10.21 1.82 4.55
CA VAL A 116 10.18 2.45 3.23
C VAL A 116 8.97 3.38 3.10
N VAL A 117 7.77 2.89 3.42
CA VAL A 117 6.54 3.70 3.35
C VAL A 117 6.61 4.87 4.33
N GLY A 118 7.09 4.67 5.55
CA GLY A 118 7.22 5.74 6.53
C GLY A 118 8.18 6.83 6.09
N CYS A 119 9.34 6.48 5.53
CA CYS A 119 10.27 7.44 4.96
C CYS A 119 9.70 8.12 3.71
N TYR A 120 8.95 7.40 2.87
CA TYR A 120 8.23 7.96 1.74
C TYR A 120 7.22 9.03 2.17
N ARG A 121 6.45 8.79 3.24
CA ARG A 121 5.55 9.80 3.84
C ARG A 121 6.31 11.04 4.32
N LYS A 122 7.51 10.88 4.89
CA LYS A 122 8.36 12.02 5.29
C LYS A 122 8.87 12.83 4.10
N VAL A 123 9.17 12.19 2.97
CA VAL A 123 9.48 12.87 1.70
C VAL A 123 8.24 13.67 1.24
N LYS A 124 7.04 13.10 1.40
CA LYS A 124 5.74 13.74 1.14
C LYS A 124 5.29 14.72 2.26
N ASN A 125 6.20 15.19 3.11
CA ASN A 125 5.93 16.17 4.17
C ASN A 125 4.88 15.79 5.22
N TRP A 126 4.61 14.51 5.45
CA TRP A 126 3.75 14.10 6.58
C TRP A 126 4.43 14.40 7.92
N CYS A 127 3.64 14.83 8.91
CA CYS A 127 4.16 14.96 10.27
C CYS A 127 4.41 13.57 10.88
N PHE A 128 5.47 13.46 11.68
CA PHE A 128 5.91 12.16 12.23
C PHE A 128 4.80 11.39 13.00
N PRO A 129 3.92 12.03 13.79
CA PRO A 129 2.82 11.31 14.44
C PRO A 129 1.89 10.58 13.46
N CYS A 130 1.55 11.18 12.31
CA CYS A 130 0.74 10.53 11.28
C CYS A 130 1.48 9.35 10.63
N VAL A 131 2.78 9.53 10.37
CA VAL A 131 3.64 8.45 9.86
C VAL A 131 3.71 7.29 10.84
N LEU A 132 3.88 7.58 12.12
CA LEU A 132 3.95 6.60 13.19
C LEU A 132 2.63 5.81 13.31
N GLN A 133 1.49 6.51 13.26
CA GLN A 133 0.17 5.88 13.30
C GLN A 133 -0.02 4.90 12.13
N GLU A 134 0.33 5.31 10.91
CA GLU A 134 0.25 4.44 9.72
C GLU A 134 1.17 3.22 9.87
N TYR A 135 2.42 3.43 10.31
CA TYR A 135 3.35 2.31 10.55
C TYR A 135 2.80 1.32 11.59
N GLN A 136 2.30 1.82 12.72
CA GLN A 136 1.75 1.00 13.79
C GLN A 136 0.50 0.24 13.37
N HIS A 137 -0.36 0.84 12.54
CA HIS A 137 -1.53 0.17 11.98
C HIS A 137 -1.13 -1.11 11.22
N PHE A 138 -0.19 -1.01 10.28
CA PHE A 138 0.24 -2.16 9.47
C PHE A 138 1.17 -3.14 10.22
N ALA A 139 1.96 -2.66 11.18
CA ALA A 139 2.82 -3.52 11.98
C ALA A 139 2.03 -4.27 13.08
N GLY A 140 0.96 -3.67 13.59
CA GLY A 140 0.14 -4.17 14.69
C GLY A 140 1.00 -4.47 15.93
N ALA A 141 0.68 -5.58 16.61
CA ALA A 141 1.43 -6.05 17.78
C ALA A 141 2.93 -6.36 17.50
N LYS A 142 3.37 -6.37 16.24
CA LYS A 142 4.76 -6.59 15.83
C LYS A 142 5.52 -5.29 15.57
N ALA A 143 4.97 -4.12 15.87
CA ALA A 143 5.66 -2.83 15.75
C ALA A 143 6.99 -2.84 16.52
N ARG A 144 8.06 -2.31 15.92
CA ARG A 144 9.40 -2.31 16.52
C ARG A 144 9.85 -0.89 16.87
N PRO A 145 10.32 -0.65 18.11
CA PRO A 145 10.91 0.64 18.48
C PRO A 145 12.09 1.05 17.60
N THR A 146 12.85 0.08 17.09
CA THR A 146 13.98 0.33 16.17
C THR A 146 13.53 0.93 14.84
N ASP A 147 12.42 0.42 14.28
CA ASP A 147 11.88 0.90 13.01
C ASP A 147 11.30 2.31 13.21
N ILE A 148 10.59 2.53 14.31
CA ILE A 148 10.03 3.84 14.69
C ILE A 148 11.14 4.88 14.80
N LYS A 149 12.19 4.57 15.57
CA LYS A 149 13.35 5.44 15.75
C LYS A 149 14.08 5.69 14.43
N PHE A 150 14.17 4.69 13.55
CA PHE A 150 14.74 4.86 12.23
C PHE A 150 13.94 5.85 11.38
N ILE A 151 12.62 5.66 11.29
CA ILE A 151 11.73 6.55 10.53
C ILE A 151 11.80 7.98 11.09
N GLU A 152 11.77 8.14 12.42
CA GLU A 152 11.87 9.44 13.09
C GLU A 152 13.13 10.20 12.69
N ASN A 153 14.28 9.52 12.72
CA ASN A 153 15.59 10.12 12.47
C ASN A 153 15.99 10.15 10.99
N TYR A 154 15.21 9.56 10.08
CA TYR A 154 15.53 9.57 8.66
C TYR A 154 15.46 10.99 8.08
N ASP A 155 16.59 11.51 7.62
CA ASP A 155 16.65 12.80 6.94
C ASP A 155 16.22 12.65 5.46
N ALA A 156 15.07 13.22 5.13
CA ALA A 156 14.47 13.19 3.79
C ALA A 156 14.81 14.41 2.94
N SER A 157 15.60 15.37 3.47
CA SER A 157 15.87 16.66 2.81
C SER A 157 16.44 16.51 1.40
N SER A 158 17.34 15.54 1.18
CA SER A 158 17.98 15.28 -0.10
C SER A 158 17.03 14.75 -1.19
N LEU A 159 15.88 14.18 -0.81
CA LEU A 159 14.90 13.58 -1.73
C LEU A 159 13.68 14.48 -1.98
N ARG A 160 13.57 15.61 -1.27
CA ARG A 160 12.49 16.57 -1.49
C ARG A 160 12.75 17.32 -2.79
N GLN A 161 11.91 17.11 -3.79
CA GLN A 161 11.90 17.96 -4.98
C GLN A 161 11.16 19.26 -4.65
N SER A 162 11.70 20.39 -5.07
CA SER A 162 11.05 21.70 -4.97
C SER A 162 9.80 21.73 -5.86
N GLY A 163 8.64 21.41 -5.30
CA GLY A 163 7.39 21.39 -6.07
C GLY A 163 6.16 21.08 -5.21
N ASN A 164 5.38 22.12 -4.95
CA ASN A 164 4.06 22.18 -4.31
C ASN A 164 3.90 21.38 -3.01
N ASP A 165 4.01 22.12 -1.91
CA ASP A 165 3.58 21.75 -0.57
C ASP A 165 2.11 21.34 -0.57
N LEU A 166 1.85 20.05 -0.79
CA LEU A 166 0.61 19.43 -0.35
C LEU A 166 0.79 19.15 1.14
N GLU A 167 0.20 20.04 1.94
CA GLU A 167 0.07 19.91 3.38
C GLU A 167 -0.58 18.56 3.72
N CYS A 168 -0.16 17.97 4.83
CA CYS A 168 -0.68 16.70 5.35
C CYS A 168 -2.21 16.80 5.57
N ASN A 169 -3.02 16.29 4.65
CA ASN A 169 -4.47 16.22 4.79
C ASN A 169 -4.95 15.09 5.72
N TYR A 170 -4.10 14.58 6.62
CA TYR A 170 -4.54 13.68 7.70
C TYR A 170 -5.28 14.49 8.77
N VAL A 171 -6.43 15.00 8.35
CA VAL A 171 -7.34 15.77 9.16
C VAL A 171 -8.20 14.77 9.91
N VAL A 172 -7.88 14.55 11.19
CA VAL A 172 -8.88 14.08 12.14
C VAL A 172 -9.88 15.23 12.32
N GLN A 173 -10.93 15.31 11.49
CA GLN A 173 -12.02 16.28 11.70
C GLN A 173 -13.37 15.60 11.77
N GLY A 174 -13.81 15.43 13.02
CA GLY A 174 -15.16 15.87 13.32
C GLY A 174 -15.24 17.39 13.18
N ARG A 175 -15.59 17.90 11.99
CA ARG A 175 -16.30 19.19 11.84
C ARG A 175 -16.81 19.43 10.42
N LYS A 176 -18.13 19.63 10.35
CA LYS A 176 -18.91 20.01 9.17
C LYS A 176 -18.40 21.33 8.58
N ARG A 177 -17.99 21.34 7.31
CA ARG A 177 -18.02 22.54 6.45
C ARG A 177 -18.41 22.13 5.03
N GLY A 178 -19.55 22.67 4.58
CA GLY A 178 -20.05 22.47 3.23
C GLY A 178 -19.15 23.15 2.21
N SER A 179 -18.45 22.34 1.42
CA SER A 179 -17.79 22.77 0.19
C SER A 179 -18.54 22.16 -0.98
N LYS A 180 -18.70 22.89 -2.10
CA LYS A 180 -19.39 22.37 -3.29
C LYS A 180 -18.58 21.20 -3.85
N VAL A 181 -19.22 20.03 -3.95
CA VAL A 181 -18.58 18.79 -4.39
C VAL A 181 -18.38 18.84 -5.91
N ALA A 182 -17.13 18.86 -6.36
CA ALA A 182 -16.79 18.78 -7.78
C ALA A 182 -16.65 17.30 -8.19
N THR A 183 -17.76 16.66 -8.60
CA THR A 183 -17.82 15.23 -8.93
C THR A 183 -17.52 14.90 -10.40
N HIS A 184 -17.16 15.88 -11.23
CA HIS A 184 -16.95 15.67 -12.67
C HIS A 184 -15.88 14.62 -12.99
N HIS A 185 -14.91 14.41 -12.10
CA HIS A 185 -13.86 13.39 -12.26
C HIS A 185 -14.37 11.95 -12.06
N LEU A 186 -15.61 11.78 -11.57
CA LEU A 186 -16.26 10.48 -11.36
C LEU A 186 -17.11 10.05 -12.57
N GLU A 187 -17.36 10.97 -13.51
CA GLU A 187 -18.18 10.72 -14.70
C GLU A 187 -17.46 9.78 -15.68
N GLY A 188 -18.15 8.74 -16.16
CA GLY A 188 -17.61 7.78 -17.12
C GLY A 188 -16.82 6.61 -16.53
N LEU A 189 -16.70 6.51 -15.20
CA LEU A 189 -16.09 5.35 -14.54
C LEU A 189 -17.06 4.16 -14.51
N ASN A 190 -16.56 2.96 -14.82
CA ASN A 190 -17.32 1.72 -14.69
C ASN A 190 -17.17 1.19 -13.26
N TRP A 191 -18.12 1.53 -12.39
CA TRP A 191 -18.00 1.25 -10.97
C TRP A 191 -18.19 -0.24 -10.66
N GLU A 192 -17.22 -0.83 -9.94
CA GLU A 192 -17.25 -2.22 -9.50
C GLU A 192 -16.85 -2.32 -8.02
N ILE A 193 -17.57 -3.11 -7.22
CA ILE A 193 -17.25 -3.33 -5.81
C ILE A 193 -16.65 -4.74 -5.67
N LEU A 194 -15.40 -4.80 -5.20
CA LEU A 194 -14.68 -6.03 -4.91
C LEU A 194 -14.68 -6.26 -3.40
N VAL A 195 -15.35 -7.31 -2.93
CA VAL A 195 -15.36 -7.68 -1.51
C VAL A 195 -14.27 -8.71 -1.24
N VAL A 196 -13.33 -8.36 -0.36
CA VAL A 196 -12.21 -9.23 0.04
C VAL A 196 -12.54 -9.87 1.39
N ASP A 197 -12.55 -11.20 1.43
CA ASP A 197 -12.86 -11.96 2.64
C ASP A 197 -11.67 -12.04 3.61
N GLU A 198 -11.40 -10.92 4.27
CA GLU A 198 -10.32 -10.76 5.25
C GLU A 198 -10.83 -9.94 6.44
N PRO A 199 -10.54 -10.31 7.70
CA PRO A 199 -11.07 -9.67 8.91
C PRO A 199 -10.45 -8.30 9.20
N ILE A 200 -9.77 -7.70 8.23
CA ILE A 200 -9.11 -6.41 8.34
C ILE A 200 -10.14 -5.30 8.06
N ALA A 201 -10.22 -4.30 8.94
CA ALA A 201 -11.09 -3.14 8.72
C ALA A 201 -10.43 -2.16 7.73
N ASN A 202 -10.67 -2.36 6.44
CA ASN A 202 -10.13 -1.52 5.37
C ASN A 202 -11.08 -1.41 4.16
N ALA A 203 -11.02 -0.28 3.46
CA ALA A 203 -11.53 -0.11 2.11
C ALA A 203 -10.67 0.92 1.38
N PHE A 204 -10.57 0.81 0.06
CA PHE A 204 -9.87 1.79 -0.77
C PHE A 204 -10.36 1.71 -2.22
N CYS A 205 -10.14 2.79 -2.96
CA CYS A 205 -10.41 2.84 -4.38
C CYS A 205 -9.14 2.58 -5.20
N ILE A 206 -9.28 1.85 -6.31
CA ILE A 206 -8.21 1.69 -7.30
C ILE A 206 -8.64 2.33 -8.63
N PRO A 207 -7.68 2.76 -9.49
CA PRO A 207 -8.01 3.38 -10.77
C PRO A 207 -8.97 2.57 -11.62
N GLY A 208 -9.86 3.25 -12.35
CA GLY A 208 -10.84 2.62 -13.23
C GLY A 208 -12.16 2.25 -12.55
N GLY A 209 -12.53 2.97 -11.48
CA GLY A 209 -13.85 2.87 -10.85
C GLY A 209 -14.04 1.68 -9.91
N LYS A 210 -12.96 1.02 -9.45
CA LYS A 210 -13.14 -0.13 -8.56
C LYS A 210 -12.96 0.25 -7.10
N ILE A 211 -13.90 -0.15 -6.27
CA ILE A 211 -13.87 0.01 -4.82
C ILE A 211 -13.60 -1.36 -4.21
N VAL A 212 -12.54 -1.48 -3.41
CA VAL A 212 -12.22 -2.71 -2.70
C VAL A 212 -12.65 -2.56 -1.25
N VAL A 213 -13.45 -3.51 -0.75
CA VAL A 213 -13.99 -3.49 0.62
C VAL A 213 -13.63 -4.79 1.32
N PHE A 214 -12.99 -4.71 2.48
CA PHE A 214 -12.63 -5.89 3.26
C PHE A 214 -13.79 -6.28 4.20
N THR A 215 -14.06 -7.57 4.38
CA THR A 215 -15.16 -8.05 5.25
C THR A 215 -14.99 -7.60 6.70
N GLY A 216 -13.75 -7.42 7.15
CA GLY A 216 -13.45 -6.81 8.45
C GLY A 216 -14.01 -5.40 8.62
N LEU A 217 -14.11 -4.60 7.56
CA LEU A 217 -14.72 -3.27 7.62
C LEU A 217 -16.23 -3.35 7.82
N LEU A 218 -16.88 -4.28 7.11
CA LEU A 218 -18.33 -4.51 7.20
C LEU A 218 -18.75 -5.01 8.59
N ASN A 219 -17.85 -5.70 9.30
CA ASN A 219 -18.10 -6.16 10.66
C ASN A 219 -17.98 -5.05 11.73
N VAL A 220 -17.39 -3.89 11.38
CA VAL A 220 -17.21 -2.76 12.30
C VAL A 220 -18.44 -1.84 12.29
N PHE A 221 -19.05 -1.61 11.13
CA PHE A 221 -20.14 -0.66 10.96
C PHE A 221 -21.50 -1.35 10.95
N ARG A 222 -22.53 -0.69 11.50
CA ARG A 222 -23.86 -1.29 11.69
C ARG A 222 -24.88 -0.77 10.69
N THR A 223 -24.57 0.34 10.03
CA THR A 223 -25.51 1.04 9.15
C THR A 223 -24.87 1.35 7.81
N ASP A 224 -25.68 1.29 6.76
CA ASP A 224 -25.28 1.63 5.39
C ASP A 224 -24.73 3.07 5.30
N ALA A 225 -25.22 3.98 6.15
CA ALA A 225 -24.75 5.36 6.20
C ALA A 225 -23.31 5.49 6.72
N GLU A 226 -22.92 4.70 7.72
CA GLU A 226 -21.54 4.68 8.22
C GLU A 226 -20.59 4.10 7.18
N ILE A 227 -20.99 2.99 6.53
CA ILE A 227 -20.22 2.37 5.45
C ILE A 227 -20.06 3.34 4.29
N ALA A 228 -21.16 3.97 3.84
CA ALA A 228 -21.13 4.95 2.76
C ALA A 228 -20.24 6.15 3.09
N THR A 229 -20.19 6.58 4.35
CA THR A 229 -19.30 7.67 4.78
C THR A 229 -17.82 7.29 4.64
N VAL A 230 -17.47 6.06 4.98
CA VAL A 230 -16.09 5.56 4.80
C VAL A 230 -15.77 5.40 3.32
N LEU A 231 -16.64 4.75 2.54
CA LEU A 231 -16.38 4.55 1.10
C LEU A 231 -16.33 5.87 0.33
N ALA A 232 -17.17 6.85 0.69
CA ALA A 232 -17.12 8.19 0.10
C ALA A 232 -15.86 8.98 0.49
N HIS A 233 -15.15 8.59 1.54
CA HIS A 233 -13.85 9.17 1.89
C HIS A 233 -12.73 8.64 0.97
N GLU A 234 -12.93 7.46 0.37
CA GLU A 234 -11.95 6.79 -0.49
C GLU A 234 -12.08 7.18 -1.98
N VAL A 235 -13.18 7.86 -2.36
CA VAL A 235 -13.53 8.27 -3.74
C VAL A 235 -13.32 9.78 -3.91
#